data_AF-A0A3D2IKN0-F1
#
_entry.id   AF-A0A3D2IKN0-F1
#
_cell.length_a   1.000
_cell.length_b   1.000
_cell.length_c   1.000
_cell.angle_alpha   90.00
_cell.angle_beta   90.00
_cell.angle_gamma   90.00
#
_symmetry.space_group_name_H-M   'P 1'
#
loop_
_entity.id
_entity.type
_entity.pdbx_description
1 polymer ?
#
loop_
_entity_poly.entity_id
_entity_poly.type
_entity_poly.pdbx_seq_one_letter_code
_entity_poly.pdbx_strand_id
1 'polypeptide(L)'
;MNTALWIVQGLLAAMFLMAGLMKLAKSKEELKPKMGDWVDDISTPGFKLIGLLEFLGAVGVVLPMAIDVLPILTPVAAIGLAMT
;
A
#
# COMPACT_ATOMS: atom_id res chain seq x y z
N MET A 1 -2.16 23.77 7.53
CA MET A 1 -2.33 22.31 7.65
C MET A 1 -3.75 21.96 7.27
N ASN A 2 -3.98 21.22 6.19
CA ASN A 2 -5.33 20.85 5.76
C ASN A 2 -5.75 19.57 6.49
N THR A 3 -6.52 19.71 7.58
CA THR A 3 -6.96 18.59 8.42
C THR A 3 -7.67 17.51 7.61
N ALA A 4 -8.45 17.91 6.59
CA ALA A 4 -9.12 16.96 5.71
C ALA A 4 -8.13 16.07 4.93
N LEU A 5 -7.03 16.66 4.41
CA LEU A 5 -6.00 15.89 3.71
C LEU A 5 -5.31 14.89 4.64
N TRP A 6 -4.96 15.29 5.86
CA TRP A 6 -4.35 14.38 6.84
C TRP A 6 -5.26 13.21 7.23
N ILE A 7 -6.56 13.45 7.37
CA ILE A 7 -7.53 12.39 7.66
C ILE A 7 -7.58 11.40 6.50
N VAL A 8 -7.74 11.88 5.26
CA VAL A 8 -7.81 11.02 4.07
C VAL A 8 -6.50 10.24 3.89
N GLN A 9 -5.37 10.93 4.03
CA GLN A 9 -4.05 10.34 3.91
C GLN A 9 -3.78 9.27 4.96
N GLY A 10 -4.14 9.52 6.22
CA GLY A 10 -4.00 8.56 7.31
C GLY A 10 -4.88 7.32 7.12
N LEU A 11 -6.13 7.51 6.66
CA LEU A 11 -7.04 6.40 6.35
C LEU A 11 -6.50 5.54 5.20
N LEU A 12 -6.09 6.16 4.09
CA LEU A 12 -5.51 5.45 2.96
C LEU A 12 -4.27 4.67 3.38
N ALA A 13 -3.36 5.30 4.12
CA ALA A 13 -2.16 4.63 4.61
C ALA A 13 -2.50 3.43 5.51
N ALA A 14 -3.46 3.55 6.43
CA ALA A 14 -3.86 2.43 7.27
C ALA A 14 -4.43 1.25 6.44
N MET A 15 -5.27 1.55 5.43
CA MET A 15 -5.85 0.53 4.56
C MET A 15 -4.79 -0.20 3.74
N PHE A 16 -3.89 0.55 3.07
CA PHE A 16 -2.85 -0.04 2.23
C PHE A 16 -1.76 -0.74 3.05
N LEU A 17 -1.46 -0.25 4.26
CA LEU A 17 -0.53 -0.92 5.16
C LEU A 17 -1.09 -2.29 5.59
N MET A 18 -2.39 -2.35 5.94
CA MET A 18 -3.04 -3.62 6.26
C MET A 18 -3.10 -4.55 5.04
N ALA A 19 -3.44 -4.04 3.85
CA ALA A 19 -3.48 -4.80 2.60
C ALA A 19 -2.10 -5.40 2.25
N GLY A 20 -1.06 -4.56 2.27
CA GLY A 20 0.31 -4.97 2.00
C GLY A 20 0.81 -6.01 3.00
N LEU A 21 0.57 -5.81 4.31
CA LEU A 21 0.90 -6.81 5.33
C LEU A 21 0.18 -8.13 5.10
N MET A 22 -1.10 -8.12 4.73
CA MET A 22 -1.83 -9.35 4.45
C MET A 22 -1.22 -10.10 3.27
N LYS A 23 -0.93 -9.40 2.16
CA LYS A 23 -0.28 -10.00 0.98
C LYS A 23 1.11 -10.55 1.31
N LEU A 24 1.87 -9.87 2.17
CA LEU A 24 3.19 -10.33 2.62
C LEU A 24 3.13 -11.51 3.59
N ALA A 25 2.18 -11.53 4.52
CA ALA A 25 2.08 -12.55 5.57
C ALA A 25 1.39 -13.84 5.11
N LYS A 26 0.39 -13.75 4.23
CA LYS A 26 -0.46 -14.89 3.83
C LYS A 26 -0.10 -15.43 2.46
N SER A 27 -0.45 -16.68 2.17
CA SER A 27 -0.27 -17.22 0.82
C SER A 27 -1.31 -16.63 -0.15
N LYS A 28 -1.02 -16.70 -1.44
CA LYS A 28 -1.96 -16.20 -2.46
C LYS A 28 -3.23 -17.05 -2.51
N GLU A 29 -3.11 -18.34 -2.22
CA GLU A 29 -4.22 -19.30 -2.14
C GLU A 29 -5.15 -18.99 -0.95
N GLU A 30 -4.61 -18.58 0.19
CA GLU A 30 -5.40 -18.16 1.36
C GLU A 30 -6.18 -16.86 1.11
N LEU A 31 -5.66 -16.00 0.24
CA LEU A 31 -6.25 -14.69 -0.08
C LEU A 31 -7.17 -14.73 -1.30
N LYS A 32 -7.02 -15.72 -2.17
CA LYS A 32 -7.84 -15.92 -3.37
C LYS A 32 -9.35 -15.81 -3.10
N PRO A 33 -9.94 -16.43 -2.05
CA PRO A 33 -11.38 -16.31 -1.79
C PRO A 33 -11.85 -14.87 -1.51
N LYS A 34 -10.95 -13.98 -1.10
CA LYS A 34 -11.23 -12.56 -0.80
C LYS A 34 -10.86 -11.62 -1.94
N MET A 35 -9.92 -12.03 -2.80
CA MET A 35 -9.34 -11.18 -3.83
C MET A 35 -9.84 -11.52 -5.24
N GLY A 36 -10.34 -12.75 -5.46
CA GLY A 36 -10.82 -13.22 -6.76
C GLY A 36 -9.75 -14.00 -7.54
N ASP A 37 -10.11 -14.43 -8.75
CA ASP A 37 -9.31 -15.37 -9.55
C ASP A 37 -8.05 -14.75 -10.18
N TRP A 38 -7.94 -13.42 -10.29
CA TRP A 38 -6.73 -12.73 -10.82
C TRP A 38 -5.45 -13.06 -10.05
N VAL A 39 -5.59 -13.53 -8.81
CA VAL A 39 -4.47 -13.97 -7.97
C VAL A 39 -3.73 -15.17 -8.59
N ASP A 40 -4.40 -15.98 -9.42
CA ASP A 40 -3.77 -17.09 -10.13
C ASP A 40 -3.00 -16.64 -11.37
N ASP A 41 -3.39 -15.52 -11.98
CA ASP A 41 -2.72 -14.94 -13.14
C ASP A 41 -1.34 -14.34 -12.79
N ILE A 42 -1.06 -14.14 -11.50
CA ILE A 42 0.20 -13.60 -10.99
C ILE A 42 1.02 -14.68 -10.28
N SER A 43 2.33 -14.66 -10.54
CA SER A 43 3.28 -15.53 -9.84
C SER A 43 3.34 -15.20 -8.34
N THR A 44 3.59 -16.19 -7.48
CA THR A 44 3.73 -15.95 -6.03
C THR A 44 4.74 -14.85 -5.69
N PRO A 45 5.93 -14.77 -6.32
CA PRO A 45 6.85 -13.66 -6.09
C PRO A 45 6.27 -12.30 -6.51
N GLY A 46 5.56 -12.23 -7.65
CA GLY A 46 4.89 -11.00 -8.10
C GLY A 46 3.82 -10.53 -7.12
N PHE A 47 3.02 -11.46 -6.60
CA PHE A 47 2.00 -11.17 -5.59
C PHE A 47 2.61 -10.63 -4.28
N LYS A 48 3.75 -11.18 -3.85
CA LYS A 48 4.51 -10.67 -2.70
C LYS A 48 5.11 -9.30 -2.97
N LEU A 49 5.58 -9.05 -4.19
CA LEU A 49 6.13 -7.75 -4.60
C LEU A 49 5.05 -6.66 -4.56
N ILE A 50 3.84 -6.95 -5.02
CA ILE A 50 2.68 -6.04 -4.88
C ILE A 50 2.45 -5.71 -3.41
N GLY A 51 2.39 -6.72 -2.53
CA GLY A 51 2.22 -6.50 -1.09
C GLY A 51 3.33 -5.64 -0.47
N LEU A 52 4.57 -5.82 -0.94
CA LEU A 52 5.71 -4.98 -0.50
C LEU A 52 5.55 -3.53 -0.96
N LEU A 53 5.15 -3.31 -2.21
CA LEU A 53 4.91 -1.98 -2.77
C LEU A 53 3.77 -1.26 -2.05
N GLU A 54 2.67 -1.96 -1.74
CA GLU A 54 1.56 -1.42 -0.95
C GLU A 54 2.01 -1.00 0.45
N PHE A 55 2.82 -1.83 1.11
CA PHE A 55 3.35 -1.52 2.44
C PHE A 55 4.28 -0.30 2.41
N LEU A 56 5.25 -0.29 1.50
CA LEU A 56 6.19 0.83 1.36
C LEU A 56 5.49 2.11 0.93
N GLY A 57 4.52 2.02 0.03
CA GLY A 57 3.71 3.15 -0.41
C GLY A 57 2.89 3.74 0.73
N ALA A 58 2.25 2.90 1.56
CA ALA A 58 1.50 3.37 2.72
C ALA A 58 2.39 4.12 3.72
N VAL A 59 3.59 3.61 3.99
CA VAL A 59 4.59 4.30 4.83
C VAL A 59 5.05 5.60 4.17
N GLY A 60 5.39 5.56 2.88
CA GLY A 60 5.89 6.69 2.11
C GLY A 60 4.87 7.82 1.88
N VAL A 61 3.57 7.52 1.97
CA VAL A 61 2.53 8.56 1.91
C VAL A 61 2.50 9.38 3.20
N VAL A 62 2.72 8.78 4.38
CA VAL A 62 2.58 9.47 5.67
C VAL A 62 3.91 9.98 6.22
N LEU A 63 4.96 9.16 6.19
CA LEU A 63 6.21 9.41 6.89
C LEU A 63 6.93 10.70 6.42
N PRO A 64 7.12 10.95 5.10
CA PRO A 64 7.87 12.12 4.62
C PRO A 64 7.22 13.46 5.01
N MET A 65 5.88 13.51 4.96
CA MET A 65 5.12 14.69 5.38
C MET A 65 5.10 14.85 6.91
N ALA A 66 5.11 13.76 7.67
CA ALA A 66 5.07 13.80 9.14
C ALA A 66 6.39 14.28 9.76
N ILE A 67 7.53 13.94 9.15
CA ILE A 67 8.87 14.33 9.62
C ILE A 67 9.47 15.52 8.86
N ASP A 68 8.73 16.07 7.89
CA ASP A 68 9.14 17.17 7.01
C ASP A 68 10.46 16.92 6.25
N VAL A 69 10.68 15.68 5.80
CA VAL A 69 11.84 15.26 5.02
C VAL A 69 11.38 14.81 3.64
N LEU A 70 11.83 15.52 2.58
CA LEU A 70 11.43 15.28 1.19
C LEU A 70 9.91 15.07 1.02
N PRO A 71 9.05 16.07 1.34
CA PRO A 71 7.59 15.92 1.26
C PRO A 71 7.05 15.50 -0.11
N ILE A 72 7.83 15.70 -1.18
CA ILE A 72 7.52 15.22 -2.54
C ILE A 72 7.44 13.69 -2.65
N LEU A 73 7.98 12.94 -1.68
CA LEU A 73 7.84 11.49 -1.63
C LEU A 73 6.41 11.06 -1.34
N THR A 74 5.61 11.88 -0.65
CA THR A 74 4.19 11.57 -0.39
C THR A 74 3.38 11.45 -1.68
N PRO A 75 3.35 12.43 -2.61
CA PRO A 75 2.63 12.28 -3.87
C PRO A 75 3.22 11.19 -4.77
N VAL A 76 4.54 10.96 -4.75
CA VAL A 76 5.16 9.85 -5.50
C VAL A 76 4.70 8.49 -4.97
N ALA A 77 4.68 8.30 -3.65
CA ALA A 77 4.18 7.10 -3.01
C ALA A 77 2.68 6.89 -3.28
N ALA A 78 1.88 7.98 -3.30
CA ALA A 78 0.47 7.92 -3.63
C ALA A 78 0.22 7.46 -5.08
N ILE A 79 1.02 7.93 -6.04
CA ILE A 79 0.95 7.47 -7.43
C ILE A 79 1.34 5.98 -7.51
N GLY A 80 2.40 5.57 -6.81
CA GLY A 80 2.81 4.17 -6.75
C GLY A 80 1.70 3.26 -6.20
N LEU A 81 1.05 3.66 -5.11
CA LEU A 81 -0.12 2.95 -4.55
C LEU A 81 -1.31 2.90 -5.50
N ALA A 82 -1.52 3.92 -6.32
CA ALA A 82 -2.61 3.94 -7.29
C ALA A 82 -2.39 2.95 -8.46
N MET A 83 -1.16 2.44 -8.62
CA MET A 83 -0.77 1.54 -9.71
C MET A 83 -0.65 0.07 -9.30
N THR A 84 -0.78 -0.25 -8.01
CA THR A 84 -0.77 -1.63 -7.47
C THR A 84 -2.16 -2.25 -7.54
#